data_AF-A0A0L0S1F7-F1
#
_entry.id   AF-A0A0L0S1F7-F1
#
_cell.length_a   1.000
_cell.length_b   1.000
_cell.length_c   1.000
_cell.angle_alpha   90.00
_cell.angle_beta   90.00
_cell.angle_gamma   90.00
#
_symmetry.space_group_name_H-M   'P 1'
#
loop_
_entity.id
_entity.type
_entity.pdbx_description
1 polymer ?
#
loop_
_entity_poly.entity_id
_entity_poly.type
_entity_poly.pdbx_seq_one_letter_code
_entity_poly.pdbx_strand_id
1 'polypeptide(L)'
;MTSLATTSPMANATKAVDPPALRLPRLPGAGSPSSAPAGAMGPGRGRGHKLARPGSDHDNPFRMPTDDEVFSLRNSPSPGTSTREGSSGPRQRTNLYEPRASHRRNFKSLLAEEDDETQRMFDKLKTKKDADAILISQQSKDRQLGKENLHDFVAKKREMFLLQFSLGVKKDEIKKLEQIAQAEEQKLLDDERSLEEDAAKFDAFLKENDKNSVEAIKRAEAETKTKLEKVSEIKKLNTQIMTIRSEMSKNEDQLKDYQRYREFLEKLTPPEWLAQHQQKQRQEKRKEKVEDARKEKLAQKAMSNRTKVQFGRKVDEDDTAQTTTANSPVRDSDDGDDEDEDDEEVPPLYFSSPQQLLDLFAELEENNLALIQNSQETEETLEELKVKIQETEKRMDQETESLRQQIEFLKAAIAKEEDKAHQLEEKAKFFTSSLSEADQEKFLAELNVKVKEVYRKCLGDADTNISTLQMLTSIENRLEQLFEAIELMPADKVERAERLKDKERRQRLREEKMDAQRLIQEERIQRALERARAPVKKKTGKPVMFRSAPPQKKKKRTQDNKNKEEGTSLCSL
;
A
#
# COMPACT_ATOMS: atom_id res chain seq x y z
N MET A 1 7.89 -51.02 -43.79
CA MET A 1 7.54 -49.88 -44.65
C MET A 1 7.79 -48.63 -43.82
N THR A 2 8.98 -48.04 -43.94
CA THR A 2 9.18 -46.66 -44.51
C THR A 2 8.40 -45.61 -43.70
N SER A 3 8.99 -44.63 -43.00
CA SER A 3 10.24 -43.90 -43.21
C SER A 3 10.61 -43.09 -41.96
N LEU A 4 11.91 -43.01 -41.68
CA LEU A 4 12.53 -42.06 -40.75
C LEU A 4 12.43 -40.63 -41.30
N ALA A 5 12.11 -39.65 -40.44
CA ALA A 5 12.36 -38.25 -40.70
C ALA A 5 12.72 -37.50 -39.40
N THR A 6 14.02 -37.21 -39.30
CA THR A 6 14.69 -36.30 -38.38
C THR A 6 14.25 -34.85 -38.65
N THR A 7 13.90 -34.08 -37.61
CA THR A 7 13.97 -32.61 -37.65
C THR A 7 14.45 -32.03 -36.31
N SER A 8 15.41 -31.12 -36.39
CA SER A 8 16.05 -30.36 -35.30
C SER A 8 15.15 -29.27 -34.70
N PRO A 9 15.47 -28.78 -33.49
CA PRO A 9 14.67 -27.77 -32.79
C PRO A 9 15.00 -26.34 -33.27
N MET A 10 13.96 -25.56 -33.56
CA MET A 10 14.07 -24.11 -33.77
C MET A 10 13.94 -23.39 -32.43
N ALA A 11 14.97 -22.62 -32.10
CA ALA A 11 14.97 -21.63 -31.04
C ALA A 11 13.93 -20.55 -31.33
N ASN A 12 13.01 -20.30 -30.39
CA ASN A 12 12.08 -19.19 -30.46
C ASN A 12 12.37 -18.23 -29.31
N ALA A 13 12.86 -17.05 -29.68
CA ALA A 13 13.18 -15.97 -28.76
C ALA A 13 11.90 -15.36 -28.20
N THR A 14 11.77 -15.41 -26.88
CA THR A 14 10.74 -14.71 -26.11
C THR A 14 11.00 -13.20 -26.15
N LYS A 15 10.23 -12.46 -26.95
CA LYS A 15 10.05 -11.01 -26.79
C LYS A 15 8.96 -10.79 -25.74
N ALA A 16 9.36 -10.36 -24.56
CA ALA A 16 8.45 -9.79 -23.56
C ALA A 16 7.92 -8.44 -24.08
N VAL A 17 6.61 -8.28 -24.06
CA VAL A 17 5.91 -7.01 -24.31
C VAL A 17 5.31 -6.59 -22.97
N ASP A 18 5.87 -5.54 -22.37
CA ASP A 18 5.33 -4.92 -21.16
C ASP A 18 4.20 -3.92 -21.51
N PRO A 19 3.17 -3.79 -20.66
CA PRO A 19 1.98 -2.96 -20.91
C PRO A 19 2.22 -1.46 -20.60
N PRO A 20 1.40 -0.54 -21.18
CA PRO A 20 1.56 0.89 -20.99
C PRO A 20 1.02 1.37 -19.63
N ALA A 21 1.86 2.02 -18.84
CA ALA A 21 1.46 2.67 -17.59
C ALA A 21 0.97 4.11 -17.85
N LEU A 22 -0.32 4.35 -17.63
CA LEU A 22 -0.93 5.68 -17.61
C LEU A 22 -0.60 6.39 -16.29
N ARG A 23 0.10 7.53 -16.35
CA ARG A 23 0.36 8.44 -15.21
C ARG A 23 -0.60 9.62 -15.24
N LEU A 24 -1.36 9.79 -14.16
CA LEU A 24 -2.13 11.01 -13.83
C LEU A 24 -1.23 12.12 -13.24
N PRO A 25 -1.63 13.40 -13.31
CA PRO A 25 -0.77 14.55 -13.07
C PRO A 25 -0.65 14.93 -11.58
N ARG A 26 0.54 15.39 -11.17
CA ARG A 26 0.83 15.93 -9.82
C ARG A 26 1.01 17.45 -9.87
N LEU A 27 0.37 18.15 -8.92
CA LEU A 27 0.49 19.58 -8.63
C LEU A 27 1.91 19.93 -8.11
N PRO A 28 2.42 21.17 -8.35
CA PRO A 28 3.75 21.56 -7.92
C PRO A 28 3.75 22.22 -6.53
N GLY A 29 4.68 21.77 -5.68
CA GLY A 29 5.16 22.45 -4.48
C GLY A 29 6.59 22.94 -4.66
N ALA A 30 6.93 24.01 -3.96
CA ALA A 30 8.11 24.86 -4.06
C ALA A 30 9.49 24.18 -3.94
N GLY A 31 10.51 24.83 -4.52
CA GLY A 31 11.92 24.58 -4.20
C GLY A 31 12.89 25.11 -5.26
N SER A 32 13.69 26.11 -4.86
CA SER A 32 14.69 26.90 -5.61
C SER A 32 15.70 26.13 -6.47
N PRO A 33 16.37 26.82 -7.42
CA PRO A 33 17.73 26.44 -7.78
C PRO A 33 18.73 27.61 -7.74
N SER A 34 19.91 27.27 -7.21
CA SER A 34 21.18 27.96 -7.40
C SER A 34 22.03 27.09 -8.31
N SER A 35 22.51 27.63 -9.43
CA SER A 35 23.80 27.26 -10.03
C SER A 35 24.10 28.13 -11.28
N ALA A 36 25.20 28.88 -11.23
CA ALA A 36 25.98 29.29 -12.40
C ALA A 36 26.80 28.07 -12.91
N PRO A 37 27.54 28.09 -14.07
CA PRO A 37 28.47 29.16 -14.48
C PRO A 37 28.70 29.39 -16.02
N ALA A 38 29.51 30.42 -16.30
CA ALA A 38 30.38 30.69 -17.48
C ALA A 38 29.71 30.88 -18.87
N GLY A 39 30.14 31.77 -19.78
CA GLY A 39 31.28 32.68 -19.91
C GLY A 39 31.14 33.52 -21.20
N ALA A 40 32.01 34.53 -21.33
CA ALA A 40 31.97 35.68 -22.24
C ALA A 40 32.02 35.43 -23.76
N MET A 41 31.44 36.35 -24.56
CA MET A 41 32.10 37.26 -25.53
C MET A 41 31.05 37.97 -26.41
N GLY A 42 31.12 39.31 -26.53
CA GLY A 42 30.35 40.12 -27.50
C GLY A 42 31.07 40.25 -28.86
N PRO A 43 30.83 41.28 -29.71
CA PRO A 43 29.77 42.32 -29.69
C PRO A 43 29.08 42.53 -31.08
N GLY A 44 27.99 43.31 -31.15
CA GLY A 44 27.51 43.80 -32.48
C GLY A 44 26.10 44.39 -32.62
N ARG A 45 25.91 45.62 -32.12
CA ARG A 45 25.06 46.75 -32.63
C ARG A 45 23.57 46.54 -32.99
N GLY A 46 22.69 47.38 -32.38
CA GLY A 46 21.43 47.75 -33.02
C GLY A 46 20.28 48.39 -32.20
N ARG A 47 20.51 49.54 -31.54
CA ARG A 47 19.54 50.63 -31.20
C ARG A 47 18.20 50.32 -30.47
N GLY A 48 18.03 50.96 -29.30
CA GLY A 48 16.74 51.30 -28.68
C GLY A 48 16.92 51.97 -27.32
N HIS A 49 16.32 53.16 -27.14
CA HIS A 49 16.47 54.12 -26.04
C HIS A 49 16.13 53.59 -24.61
N LYS A 50 16.98 53.89 -23.60
CA LYS A 50 16.78 54.74 -22.38
C LYS A 50 15.49 54.48 -21.56
N LEU A 51 15.42 54.36 -20.22
CA LEU A 51 16.31 54.66 -19.07
C LEU A 51 15.66 54.11 -17.77
N ALA A 52 16.50 53.53 -16.90
CA ALA A 52 16.67 53.85 -15.47
C ALA A 52 15.56 53.65 -14.42
N ARG A 53 15.99 53.02 -13.31
CA ARG A 53 15.35 52.91 -11.99
C ARG A 53 16.15 53.78 -10.98
N PRO A 54 15.72 53.92 -9.72
CA PRO A 54 15.24 55.15 -9.07
C PRO A 54 16.29 55.85 -8.18
N GLY A 55 16.05 57.12 -7.84
CA GLY A 55 16.82 57.85 -6.82
C GLY A 55 16.03 59.03 -6.23
N SER A 56 15.76 58.94 -4.93
CA SER A 56 15.47 60.00 -3.94
C SER A 56 14.76 61.30 -4.39
N ASP A 57 13.48 61.42 -4.05
CA ASP A 57 12.70 62.67 -4.13
C ASP A 57 11.93 62.95 -2.81
N HIS A 58 12.64 63.05 -1.68
CA HIS A 58 12.02 63.49 -0.41
C HIS A 58 12.36 64.93 0.02
N ASP A 59 13.11 65.70 -0.77
CA ASP A 59 13.44 67.11 -0.48
C ASP A 59 12.94 68.06 -1.58
N ASN A 60 11.62 68.08 -1.83
CA ASN A 60 11.02 69.13 -2.67
C ASN A 60 9.81 69.78 -1.97
N PRO A 61 9.92 71.02 -1.46
CA PRO A 61 8.87 71.69 -0.70
C PRO A 61 7.66 72.14 -1.54
N PHE A 62 7.64 71.85 -2.84
CA PHE A 62 6.53 72.19 -3.74
C PHE A 62 5.94 70.98 -4.49
N ARG A 63 6.17 69.75 -4.01
CA ARG A 63 5.52 68.56 -4.59
C ARG A 63 4.11 68.39 -4.04
N MET A 64 3.11 68.37 -4.94
CA MET A 64 1.72 68.13 -4.56
C MET A 64 1.57 66.67 -4.08
N PRO A 65 0.96 66.41 -2.90
CA PRO A 65 0.78 65.06 -2.38
C PRO A 65 -0.04 64.18 -3.33
N THR A 66 0.28 62.88 -3.37
CA THR A 66 -0.48 61.89 -4.16
C THR A 66 -1.78 61.50 -3.45
N ASP A 67 -2.84 61.21 -4.21
CA ASP A 67 -4.19 60.94 -3.67
C ASP A 67 -4.19 59.84 -2.57
N ASP A 68 -3.35 58.80 -2.70
CA ASP A 68 -3.21 57.74 -1.69
C ASP A 68 -2.64 58.25 -0.34
N GLU A 69 -1.78 59.27 -0.35
CA GLU A 69 -1.24 59.90 0.86
C GLU A 69 -2.28 60.81 1.53
N VAL A 70 -3.12 61.49 0.73
CA VAL A 70 -4.24 62.32 1.21
C VAL A 70 -5.33 61.47 1.85
N PHE A 71 -5.64 60.31 1.27
CA PHE A 71 -6.61 59.36 1.83
C PHE A 71 -6.11 58.68 3.12
N SER A 72 -4.81 58.41 3.22
CA SER A 72 -4.20 57.83 4.42
C SER A 72 -4.23 58.78 5.62
N LEU A 73 -4.09 60.10 5.40
CA LEU A 73 -4.19 61.12 6.45
C LEU A 73 -5.63 61.34 6.95
N ARG A 74 -6.63 61.15 6.07
CA ARG A 74 -8.05 61.39 6.39
C ARG A 74 -8.71 60.27 7.21
N ASN A 75 -8.16 59.06 7.16
CA ASN A 75 -8.70 57.87 7.84
C ASN A 75 -7.91 57.42 9.08
N SER A 76 -6.88 58.15 9.49
CA SER A 76 -6.19 57.89 10.76
C SER A 76 -6.99 58.48 11.94
N PRO A 77 -7.36 57.70 12.97
CA PRO A 77 -7.98 58.26 14.17
C PRO A 77 -6.95 59.10 14.92
N SER A 78 -7.30 60.37 15.18
CA SER A 78 -6.50 61.30 15.98
C SER A 78 -6.15 60.69 17.35
N PRO A 79 -4.87 60.60 17.74
CA PRO A 79 -4.50 60.23 19.10
C PRO A 79 -4.64 61.48 19.98
N GLY A 80 -5.73 61.60 20.73
CA GLY A 80 -5.96 62.84 21.47
C GLY A 80 -7.13 62.89 22.44
N THR A 81 -7.44 61.82 23.17
CA THR A 81 -8.29 61.92 24.38
C THR A 81 -7.82 60.95 25.46
N SER A 82 -6.93 61.43 26.35
CA SER A 82 -6.98 61.16 27.79
C SER A 82 -5.88 61.93 28.55
N THR A 83 -6.34 62.74 29.51
CA THR A 83 -5.68 63.15 30.76
C THR A 83 -4.29 63.79 30.69
N ARG A 84 -4.22 65.12 30.91
CA ARG A 84 -3.21 65.69 31.82
C ARG A 84 -3.63 67.05 32.39
N GLU A 85 -3.69 67.09 33.71
CA GLU A 85 -3.91 68.27 34.55
C GLU A 85 -2.77 69.29 34.46
N GLY A 86 -3.10 70.55 34.76
CA GLY A 86 -2.24 71.49 35.47
C GLY A 86 -0.93 71.92 34.80
N SER A 87 -0.94 73.06 34.10
CA SER A 87 0.06 74.11 34.31
C SER A 87 -0.29 75.38 33.53
N SER A 88 -0.30 76.47 34.28
CA SER A 88 -0.49 77.86 33.90
C SER A 88 0.67 78.41 33.05
N GLY A 89 0.35 79.04 31.93
CA GLY A 89 1.27 79.89 31.14
C GLY A 89 0.55 80.45 29.91
N PRO A 90 0.64 81.76 29.59
CA PRO A 90 -0.29 82.43 28.70
C PRO A 90 0.05 82.10 27.24
N ARG A 91 -0.83 81.37 26.55
CA ARG A 91 -0.74 81.19 25.10
C ARG A 91 -1.28 82.43 24.41
N GLN A 92 -0.38 83.14 23.74
CA GLN A 92 -0.67 84.21 22.78
C GLN A 92 -1.73 83.72 21.78
N ARG A 93 -2.91 84.34 21.83
CA ARG A 93 -3.91 84.21 20.78
C ARG A 93 -3.50 85.16 19.65
N THR A 94 -3.07 84.63 18.52
CA THR A 94 -3.05 85.39 17.27
C THR A 94 -4.49 85.55 16.80
N ASN A 95 -5.12 86.65 17.23
CA ASN A 95 -6.41 87.09 16.74
C ASN A 95 -6.22 87.61 15.30
N LEU A 96 -6.36 86.77 14.28
CA LEU A 96 -6.65 87.24 12.93
C LEU A 96 -8.15 87.47 12.84
N TYR A 97 -8.53 88.69 13.23
CA TYR A 97 -9.73 89.48 12.92
C TYR A 97 -10.12 90.23 14.18
N GLU A 98 -9.68 91.49 14.23
CA GLU A 98 -10.05 92.46 15.25
C GLU A 98 -11.43 93.00 14.87
N PRO A 99 -12.51 92.71 15.61
CA PRO A 99 -13.75 93.43 15.42
C PRO A 99 -13.45 94.85 15.89
N ARG A 100 -13.35 95.81 14.96
CA ARG A 100 -13.36 97.23 15.32
C ARG A 100 -14.66 97.46 16.07
N ALA A 101 -14.58 97.49 17.40
CA ALA A 101 -15.61 98.01 18.26
C ALA A 101 -15.76 99.49 17.88
N SER A 102 -16.64 99.75 16.92
CA SER A 102 -17.10 101.10 16.64
C SER A 102 -17.63 101.62 17.97
N HIS A 103 -16.96 102.66 18.49
CA HIS A 103 -17.48 103.48 19.57
C HIS A 103 -18.82 104.06 19.08
N ARG A 104 -19.90 103.28 19.18
CA ARG A 104 -21.24 103.83 19.21
C ARG A 104 -21.37 104.49 20.57
N ARG A 105 -20.94 105.75 20.63
CA ARG A 105 -21.53 106.70 21.58
C ARG A 105 -23.04 106.53 21.43
N ASN A 106 -23.70 106.13 22.51
CA ASN A 106 -25.15 106.02 22.54
C ASN A 106 -25.72 107.33 22.01
N PHE A 107 -26.69 107.27 21.10
CA PHE A 107 -27.32 108.42 20.42
C PHE A 107 -27.79 109.52 21.41
N LYS A 108 -27.98 109.16 22.68
CA LYS A 108 -28.31 110.05 23.81
C LYS A 108 -27.14 110.90 24.35
N SER A 109 -25.89 110.53 24.09
CA SER A 109 -24.67 111.30 24.43
C SER A 109 -24.29 112.29 23.34
N LEU A 110 -24.73 112.08 22.09
CA LEU A 110 -24.54 113.02 20.98
C LEU A 110 -25.63 114.12 20.96
N LEU A 111 -26.74 113.90 21.65
CA LEU A 111 -27.82 114.86 21.87
C LEU A 111 -27.61 115.71 23.14
N ALA A 112 -26.57 115.44 23.94
CA ALA A 112 -26.29 116.11 25.21
C ALA A 112 -25.01 116.98 25.18
N GLU A 113 -24.21 116.90 24.11
CA GLU A 113 -23.26 117.96 23.75
C GLU A 113 -24.05 119.03 22.99
N GLU A 114 -24.93 119.71 23.71
CA GLU A 114 -25.47 121.00 23.29
C GLU A 114 -24.28 121.96 23.30
N ASP A 115 -23.59 122.07 22.16
CA ASP A 115 -22.61 123.13 21.96
C ASP A 115 -23.31 124.45 22.30
N ASP A 116 -22.70 125.24 23.19
CA ASP A 116 -23.06 126.64 23.46
C ASP A 116 -23.34 127.39 22.14
N GLU A 117 -22.69 126.99 21.04
CA GLU A 117 -22.91 127.52 19.70
C GLU A 117 -24.27 127.16 19.08
N THR A 118 -24.78 125.95 19.27
CA THR A 118 -26.13 125.54 18.81
C THR A 118 -27.24 126.17 19.64
N GLN A 119 -27.08 126.28 20.96
CA GLN A 119 -27.99 127.07 21.81
C GLN A 119 -27.92 128.57 21.48
N ARG A 120 -26.73 129.14 21.25
CA ARG A 120 -26.59 130.51 20.73
C ARG A 120 -27.18 130.67 19.34
N MET A 121 -27.17 129.64 18.50
CA MET A 121 -27.79 129.67 17.17
C MET A 121 -29.33 129.61 17.29
N PHE A 122 -29.85 128.84 18.24
CA PHE A 122 -31.27 128.76 18.57
C PHE A 122 -31.78 130.05 19.22
N ASP A 123 -31.00 130.67 20.11
CA ASP A 123 -31.27 132.00 20.68
C ASP A 123 -31.13 133.11 19.62
N LYS A 124 -30.19 132.99 18.68
CA LYS A 124 -30.14 133.83 17.46
C LYS A 124 -31.36 133.63 16.56
N LEU A 125 -31.94 132.43 16.51
CA LEU A 125 -33.19 132.16 15.79
C LEU A 125 -34.42 132.69 16.55
N LYS A 126 -34.39 132.66 17.89
CA LYS A 126 -35.45 133.18 18.75
C LYS A 126 -35.50 134.71 18.72
N THR A 127 -34.33 135.35 18.78
CA THR A 127 -34.17 136.79 18.52
C THR A 127 -34.50 137.17 17.06
N LYS A 128 -34.33 136.26 16.08
CA LYS A 128 -34.87 136.44 14.71
C LYS A 128 -36.39 136.30 14.63
N LYS A 129 -37.02 135.48 15.48
CA LYS A 129 -38.49 135.43 15.64
C LYS A 129 -39.01 136.74 16.23
N ASP A 130 -38.26 137.34 17.15
CA ASP A 130 -38.52 138.70 17.63
C ASP A 130 -38.25 139.75 16.53
N ALA A 131 -37.27 139.53 15.64
CA ALA A 131 -37.05 140.38 14.46
C ALA A 131 -38.20 140.32 13.45
N ASP A 132 -38.79 139.14 13.20
CA ASP A 132 -40.00 139.00 12.38
C ASP A 132 -41.23 139.65 13.06
N ALA A 133 -41.35 139.56 14.39
CA ALA A 133 -42.39 140.27 15.15
C ALA A 133 -42.21 141.80 15.14
N ILE A 134 -40.96 142.29 15.15
CA ILE A 134 -40.61 143.71 15.00
C ILE A 134 -40.87 144.18 13.57
N LEU A 135 -40.60 143.35 12.54
CA LEU A 135 -40.89 143.66 11.14
C LEU A 135 -42.40 143.77 10.89
N ILE A 136 -43.20 142.87 11.49
CA ILE A 136 -44.68 142.91 11.44
C ILE A 136 -45.24 144.12 12.21
N SER A 137 -44.61 144.51 13.32
CA SER A 137 -44.95 145.73 14.07
C SER A 137 -44.52 147.03 13.37
N GLN A 138 -43.46 147.02 12.54
CA GLN A 138 -43.04 148.16 11.72
C GLN A 138 -43.93 148.35 10.50
N GLN A 139 -44.36 147.25 9.85
CA GLN A 139 -45.31 147.31 8.72
C GLN A 139 -46.65 147.98 9.07
N SER A 140 -47.04 148.01 10.35
CA SER A 140 -48.26 148.64 10.85
C SER A 140 -48.10 150.13 11.21
N LYS A 141 -46.87 150.67 11.28
CA LYS A 141 -46.58 152.11 11.52
C LYS A 141 -46.26 152.92 10.24
N ASP A 142 -46.05 152.26 9.11
CA ASP A 142 -45.77 152.88 7.79
C ASP A 142 -47.04 153.33 7.01
N ARG A 143 -48.19 153.52 7.70
CA ARG A 143 -49.44 154.09 7.10
C ARG A 143 -49.59 155.61 7.24
N GLN A 144 -48.65 156.32 7.88
CA GLN A 144 -48.63 157.79 7.89
C GLN A 144 -47.92 158.33 6.64
N LEU A 145 -48.68 158.60 5.58
CA LEU A 145 -48.23 159.29 4.36
C LEU A 145 -47.95 160.78 4.65
N GLY A 146 -46.73 161.08 5.07
CA GLY A 146 -46.20 162.45 5.20
C GLY A 146 -44.95 162.62 4.34
N LYS A 147 -45.14 162.92 3.05
CA LYS A 147 -44.13 163.39 2.08
C LYS A 147 -42.70 162.84 2.29
N GLU A 148 -42.48 161.55 1.99
CA GLU A 148 -41.13 160.98 1.88
C GLU A 148 -40.37 161.67 0.74
N ASN A 149 -39.11 162.02 0.97
CA ASN A 149 -38.23 162.54 -0.08
C ASN A 149 -38.08 161.47 -1.17
N LEU A 150 -38.16 161.86 -2.46
CA LEU A 150 -38.08 160.95 -3.61
C LEU A 150 -36.92 159.94 -3.51
N HIS A 151 -35.80 160.36 -2.91
CA HIS A 151 -34.62 159.55 -2.68
C HIS A 151 -34.87 158.35 -1.75
N ASP A 152 -35.61 158.51 -0.66
CA ASP A 152 -35.86 157.46 0.33
C ASP A 152 -36.85 156.41 -0.20
N PHE A 153 -37.85 156.84 -0.97
CA PHE A 153 -38.74 155.93 -1.69
C PHE A 153 -37.96 155.08 -2.70
N VAL A 154 -37.04 155.71 -3.45
CA VAL A 154 -36.16 155.00 -4.38
C VAL A 154 -35.22 154.05 -3.63
N ALA A 155 -34.70 154.42 -2.45
CA ALA A 155 -33.86 153.58 -1.61
C ALA A 155 -34.63 152.36 -1.06
N LYS A 156 -35.81 152.55 -0.47
CA LYS A 156 -36.69 151.46 0.00
C LYS A 156 -37.09 150.53 -1.15
N LYS A 157 -37.39 151.07 -2.34
CA LYS A 157 -37.67 150.26 -3.53
C LYS A 157 -36.45 149.45 -3.96
N ARG A 158 -35.26 150.05 -3.99
CA ARG A 158 -34.01 149.33 -4.28
C ARG A 158 -33.72 148.25 -3.25
N GLU A 159 -33.92 148.52 -1.97
CA GLU A 159 -33.74 147.55 -0.89
C GLU A 159 -34.75 146.40 -1.01
N MET A 160 -36.02 146.70 -1.28
CA MET A 160 -37.04 145.69 -1.54
C MET A 160 -36.70 144.84 -2.77
N PHE A 161 -36.21 145.45 -3.86
CA PHE A 161 -35.74 144.71 -5.04
C PHE A 161 -34.50 143.86 -4.74
N LEU A 162 -33.55 144.35 -3.93
CA LEU A 162 -32.36 143.59 -3.55
C LEU A 162 -32.70 142.40 -2.63
N LEU A 163 -33.63 142.60 -1.70
CA LEU A 163 -34.19 141.52 -0.87
C LEU A 163 -34.95 140.52 -1.74
N GLN A 164 -35.78 140.97 -2.66
CA GLN A 164 -36.51 140.09 -3.58
C GLN A 164 -35.56 139.31 -4.51
N PHE A 165 -34.50 139.96 -5.01
CA PHE A 165 -33.45 139.33 -5.81
C PHE A 165 -32.67 138.31 -5.00
N SER A 166 -32.19 138.65 -3.79
CA SER A 166 -31.44 137.72 -2.93
C SER A 166 -32.29 136.54 -2.46
N LEU A 167 -33.58 136.77 -2.17
CA LEU A 167 -34.54 135.72 -1.84
C LEU A 167 -34.82 134.83 -3.06
N GLY A 168 -34.88 135.41 -4.27
CA GLY A 168 -34.92 134.67 -5.53
C GLY A 168 -33.71 133.76 -5.71
N VAL A 169 -32.49 134.31 -5.61
CA VAL A 169 -31.23 133.55 -5.71
C VAL A 169 -31.15 132.44 -4.65
N LYS A 170 -31.54 132.71 -3.41
CA LYS A 170 -31.56 131.69 -2.34
C LYS A 170 -32.61 130.61 -2.60
N LYS A 171 -33.80 130.96 -3.08
CA LYS A 171 -34.83 129.98 -3.48
C LYS A 171 -34.36 129.11 -4.64
N ASP A 172 -33.68 129.69 -5.62
CA ASP A 172 -33.15 128.94 -6.77
C ASP A 172 -31.99 128.02 -6.34
N GLU A 173 -31.11 128.49 -5.44
CA GLU A 173 -30.05 127.65 -4.87
C GLU A 173 -30.61 126.51 -4.00
N ILE A 174 -31.65 126.77 -3.19
CA ILE A 174 -32.34 125.72 -2.43
C ILE A 174 -32.94 124.67 -3.37
N LYS A 175 -33.64 125.10 -4.43
CA LYS A 175 -34.20 124.17 -5.42
C LYS A 175 -33.11 123.34 -6.10
N LYS A 176 -31.95 123.94 -6.39
CA LYS A 176 -30.81 123.22 -6.98
C LYS A 176 -30.25 122.17 -6.01
N LEU A 177 -30.10 122.49 -4.74
CA LEU A 177 -29.67 121.54 -3.72
C LEU A 177 -30.71 120.44 -3.48
N GLU A 178 -32.00 120.77 -3.49
CA GLU A 178 -33.10 119.79 -3.42
C GLU A 178 -33.06 118.84 -4.61
N GLN A 179 -32.81 119.34 -5.84
CA GLN A 179 -32.67 118.49 -7.02
C GLN A 179 -31.46 117.56 -6.92
N ILE A 180 -30.31 118.06 -6.43
CA ILE A 180 -29.12 117.23 -6.22
C ILE A 180 -29.38 116.18 -5.13
N ALA A 181 -29.99 116.56 -4.02
CA ALA A 181 -30.33 115.66 -2.92
C ALA A 181 -31.33 114.57 -3.39
N GLN A 182 -32.35 114.93 -4.15
CA GLN A 182 -33.30 113.96 -4.73
C GLN A 182 -32.62 113.01 -5.71
N ALA A 183 -31.69 113.50 -6.54
CA ALA A 183 -30.93 112.65 -7.46
C ALA A 183 -29.98 111.69 -6.72
N GLU A 184 -29.34 112.15 -5.64
CA GLU A 184 -28.49 111.32 -4.80
C GLU A 184 -29.30 110.29 -4.01
N GLU A 185 -30.46 110.66 -3.47
CA GLU A 185 -31.40 109.76 -2.81
C GLU A 185 -31.91 108.68 -3.77
N GLN A 186 -32.30 109.05 -5.00
CA GLN A 186 -32.69 108.08 -6.02
C GLN A 186 -31.55 107.11 -6.35
N LYS A 187 -30.33 107.62 -6.50
CA LYS A 187 -29.16 106.77 -6.76
C LYS A 187 -28.89 105.80 -5.61
N LEU A 188 -28.99 106.26 -4.35
CA LEU A 188 -28.81 105.40 -3.19
C LEU A 188 -29.89 104.32 -3.11
N LEU A 189 -31.15 104.65 -3.44
CA LEU A 189 -32.24 103.68 -3.51
C LEU A 189 -32.01 102.63 -4.60
N ASP A 190 -31.52 103.03 -5.78
CA ASP A 190 -31.18 102.10 -6.84
C ASP A 190 -30.00 101.19 -6.45
N ASP A 191 -28.98 101.74 -5.79
CA ASP A 191 -27.84 100.98 -5.27
C ASP A 191 -28.29 100.01 -4.16
N GLU A 192 -29.14 100.43 -3.22
CA GLU A 192 -29.72 99.59 -2.16
C GLU A 192 -30.50 98.43 -2.77
N ARG A 193 -31.39 98.72 -3.72
CA ARG A 193 -32.15 97.70 -4.44
C ARG A 193 -31.25 96.72 -5.17
N SER A 194 -30.19 97.20 -5.84
CA SER A 194 -29.26 96.32 -6.55
C SER A 194 -28.51 95.38 -5.60
N LEU A 195 -28.13 95.87 -4.41
CA LEU A 195 -27.48 95.06 -3.38
C LEU A 195 -28.44 94.04 -2.77
N GLU A 196 -29.72 94.39 -2.57
CA GLU A 196 -30.75 93.45 -2.13
C GLU A 196 -30.99 92.35 -3.18
N GLU A 197 -31.08 92.72 -4.46
CA GLU A 197 -31.22 91.76 -5.56
C GLU A 197 -30.02 90.81 -5.65
N ASP A 198 -28.80 91.31 -5.47
CA ASP A 198 -27.59 90.47 -5.47
C ASP A 198 -27.50 89.58 -4.23
N ALA A 199 -27.86 90.08 -3.04
CA ALA A 199 -27.96 89.26 -1.83
C ALA A 199 -28.96 88.11 -2.02
N ALA A 200 -30.13 88.39 -2.62
CA ALA A 200 -31.12 87.37 -2.94
C ALA A 200 -30.60 86.34 -3.95
N LYS A 201 -29.83 86.77 -4.96
CA LYS A 201 -29.18 85.85 -5.92
C LYS A 201 -28.12 84.99 -5.24
N PHE A 202 -27.31 85.53 -4.32
CA PHE A 202 -26.32 84.75 -3.57
C PHE A 202 -26.99 83.70 -2.69
N ASP A 203 -28.05 84.06 -1.97
CA ASP A 203 -28.82 83.11 -1.17
C ASP A 203 -29.47 82.01 -2.03
N ALA A 204 -29.98 82.38 -3.20
CA ALA A 204 -30.50 81.42 -4.16
C ALA A 204 -29.39 80.47 -4.68
N PHE A 205 -28.20 81.01 -4.98
CA PHE A 205 -27.05 80.22 -5.41
C PHE A 205 -26.56 79.25 -4.32
N LEU A 206 -26.49 79.68 -3.06
CA LEU A 206 -26.13 78.80 -1.95
C LEU A 206 -27.16 77.69 -1.76
N LYS A 207 -28.45 78.01 -1.80
CA LYS A 207 -29.52 77.01 -1.73
C LYS A 207 -29.46 76.01 -2.89
N GLU A 208 -29.17 76.48 -4.10
CA GLU A 208 -29.03 75.60 -5.27
C GLU A 208 -27.77 74.74 -5.21
N ASN A 209 -26.64 75.29 -4.73
CA ASN A 209 -25.41 74.53 -4.55
C ASN A 209 -25.55 73.46 -3.46
N ASP A 210 -26.12 73.83 -2.31
CA ASP A 210 -26.41 72.90 -1.22
C ASP A 210 -27.38 71.82 -1.70
N LYS A 211 -28.44 72.20 -2.42
CA LYS A 211 -29.37 71.24 -3.02
C LYS A 211 -28.67 70.30 -4.00
N ASN A 212 -27.82 70.82 -4.89
CA ASN A 212 -27.09 70.01 -5.86
C ASN A 212 -26.10 69.06 -5.16
N SER A 213 -25.39 69.52 -4.13
CA SER A 213 -24.45 68.69 -3.36
C SER A 213 -25.18 67.56 -2.62
N VAL A 214 -26.32 67.86 -1.98
CA VAL A 214 -27.17 66.85 -1.34
C VAL A 214 -27.74 65.87 -2.36
N GLU A 215 -28.18 66.35 -3.53
CA GLU A 215 -28.63 65.47 -4.61
C GLU A 215 -27.50 64.57 -5.15
N ALA A 216 -26.26 65.08 -5.25
CA ALA A 216 -25.11 64.29 -5.65
C ALA A 216 -24.76 63.21 -4.61
N ILE A 217 -24.78 63.54 -3.32
CA ILE A 217 -24.60 62.58 -2.23
C ILE A 217 -25.70 61.52 -2.29
N LYS A 218 -26.96 61.93 -2.44
CA LYS A 218 -28.10 61.00 -2.53
C LYS A 218 -28.01 60.07 -3.74
N ARG A 219 -27.54 60.56 -4.89
CA ARG A 219 -27.29 59.72 -6.08
C ARG A 219 -26.17 58.71 -5.80
N ALA A 220 -25.06 59.13 -5.21
CA ALA A 220 -23.96 58.24 -4.83
C ALA A 220 -24.39 57.19 -3.77
N GLU A 221 -25.19 57.58 -2.78
CA GLU A 221 -25.77 56.65 -1.79
C GLU A 221 -26.74 55.65 -2.43
N ALA A 222 -27.56 56.10 -3.39
CA ALA A 222 -28.45 55.21 -4.13
C ALA A 222 -27.66 54.19 -4.99
N GLU A 223 -26.60 54.64 -5.68
CA GLU A 223 -25.74 53.75 -6.46
C GLU A 223 -24.95 52.77 -5.58
N THR A 224 -24.43 53.21 -4.44
CA THR A 224 -23.76 52.30 -3.49
C THR A 224 -24.72 51.31 -2.87
N LYS A 225 -25.97 51.72 -2.59
CA LYS A 225 -27.04 50.81 -2.13
C LYS A 225 -27.34 49.73 -3.18
N THR A 226 -27.59 50.10 -4.44
CA THR A 226 -27.87 49.12 -5.51
C THR A 226 -26.67 48.19 -5.75
N LYS A 227 -25.44 48.71 -5.67
CA LYS A 227 -24.22 47.88 -5.70
C LYS A 227 -24.18 46.86 -4.55
N LEU A 228 -24.47 47.27 -3.31
CA LEU A 228 -24.48 46.39 -2.16
C LEU A 228 -25.56 45.31 -2.27
N GLU A 229 -26.75 45.67 -2.76
CA GLU A 229 -27.83 44.72 -3.07
C GLU A 229 -27.37 43.68 -4.08
N LYS A 230 -26.75 44.09 -5.20
CA LYS A 230 -26.20 43.19 -6.22
C LYS A 230 -25.08 42.30 -5.68
N VAL A 231 -24.18 42.83 -4.84
CA VAL A 231 -23.15 42.02 -4.17
C VAL A 231 -23.77 40.99 -3.23
N SER A 232 -24.85 41.32 -2.53
CA SER A 232 -25.58 40.37 -1.69
C SER A 232 -26.24 39.26 -2.51
N GLU A 233 -26.78 39.59 -3.68
CA GLU A 233 -27.37 38.65 -4.64
C GLU A 233 -26.30 37.71 -5.21
N ILE A 234 -25.15 38.24 -5.62
CA ILE A 234 -23.99 37.44 -6.06
C ILE A 234 -23.55 36.46 -4.96
N LYS A 235 -23.50 36.89 -3.69
CA LYS A 235 -23.16 36.01 -2.58
C LYS A 235 -24.18 34.87 -2.43
N LYS A 236 -25.48 35.16 -2.52
CA LYS A 236 -26.54 34.14 -2.48
C LYS A 236 -26.42 33.15 -3.64
N LEU A 237 -26.22 33.64 -4.86
CA LEU A 237 -26.01 32.80 -6.04
C LEU A 237 -24.76 31.92 -5.89
N ASN A 238 -23.65 32.48 -5.39
CA ASN A 238 -22.43 31.70 -5.13
C ASN A 238 -22.66 30.57 -4.11
N THR A 239 -23.43 30.82 -3.04
CA THR A 239 -23.79 29.76 -2.09
C THR A 239 -24.67 28.67 -2.72
N GLN A 240 -25.60 29.05 -3.60
CA GLN A 240 -26.42 28.08 -4.34
C GLN A 240 -25.58 27.26 -5.30
N ILE A 241 -24.66 27.89 -6.05
CA ILE A 241 -23.72 27.19 -6.94
C ILE A 241 -22.86 26.18 -6.16
N MET A 242 -22.36 26.56 -4.98
CA MET A 242 -21.59 25.64 -4.14
C MET A 242 -22.44 24.45 -3.65
N THR A 243 -23.70 24.71 -3.30
CA THR A 243 -24.64 23.67 -2.86
C THR A 243 -24.93 22.69 -4.00
N ILE A 244 -25.30 23.20 -5.18
CA ILE A 244 -25.55 22.39 -6.38
C ILE A 244 -24.30 21.63 -6.79
N ARG A 245 -23.11 22.23 -6.75
CA ARG A 245 -21.85 21.51 -7.02
C ARG A 245 -21.58 20.37 -6.04
N SER A 246 -21.87 20.59 -4.76
CA SER A 246 -21.76 19.51 -3.76
C SER A 246 -22.78 18.41 -4.02
N GLU A 247 -24.00 18.74 -4.42
CA GLU A 247 -25.04 17.77 -4.78
C GLU A 247 -24.68 17.00 -6.06
N MET A 248 -24.19 17.68 -7.10
CA MET A 248 -23.68 17.05 -8.31
C MET A 248 -22.56 16.06 -8.00
N SER A 249 -21.57 16.45 -7.18
CA SER A 249 -20.50 15.54 -6.78
C SER A 249 -21.02 14.32 -6.00
N LYS A 250 -21.99 14.50 -5.08
CA LYS A 250 -22.61 13.38 -4.36
C LYS A 250 -23.36 12.44 -5.32
N ASN A 251 -24.11 13.00 -6.26
CA ASN A 251 -24.86 12.23 -7.25
C ASN A 251 -23.93 11.51 -8.22
N GLU A 252 -22.81 12.12 -8.64
CA GLU A 252 -21.77 11.48 -9.46
C GLU A 252 -21.15 10.28 -8.74
N ASP A 253 -20.86 10.40 -7.44
CA ASP A 253 -20.32 9.30 -6.67
C ASP A 253 -21.35 8.17 -6.46
N GLN A 254 -22.61 8.53 -6.18
CA GLN A 254 -23.71 7.55 -6.16
C GLN A 254 -23.89 6.85 -7.51
N LEU A 255 -23.79 7.59 -8.62
CA LEU A 255 -23.88 7.03 -9.96
C LEU A 255 -22.76 6.01 -10.22
N LYS A 256 -21.52 6.32 -9.82
CA LYS A 256 -20.39 5.35 -9.92
C LYS A 256 -20.66 4.09 -9.11
N ASP A 257 -21.23 4.23 -7.92
CA ASP A 257 -21.58 3.06 -7.10
C ASP A 257 -22.71 2.25 -7.75
N TYR A 258 -23.76 2.89 -8.28
CA TYR A 258 -24.80 2.20 -9.05
C TYR A 258 -24.27 1.54 -10.32
N GLN A 259 -23.30 2.15 -11.03
CA GLN A 259 -22.62 1.54 -12.16
C GLN A 259 -21.85 0.28 -11.75
N ARG A 260 -21.10 0.33 -10.63
CA ARG A 260 -20.42 -0.86 -10.08
C ARG A 260 -21.40 -1.95 -9.70
N TYR A 261 -22.51 -1.61 -9.07
CA TYR A 261 -23.56 -2.57 -8.74
C TYR A 261 -24.19 -3.17 -10.00
N ARG A 262 -24.44 -2.36 -11.04
CA ARG A 262 -24.92 -2.83 -12.34
C ARG A 262 -23.93 -3.80 -12.99
N GLU A 263 -22.66 -3.43 -13.10
CA GLU A 263 -21.62 -4.30 -13.66
C GLU A 263 -21.50 -5.63 -12.90
N PHE A 264 -21.63 -5.58 -11.58
CA PHE A 264 -21.63 -6.76 -10.73
C PHE A 264 -22.85 -7.66 -10.99
N LEU A 265 -24.05 -7.08 -11.07
CA LEU A 265 -25.27 -7.83 -11.40
C LEU A 265 -25.22 -8.39 -12.82
N GLU A 266 -24.64 -7.67 -13.78
CA GLU A 266 -24.44 -8.16 -15.16
C GLU A 266 -23.51 -9.38 -15.19
N LYS A 267 -22.44 -9.41 -14.37
CA LYS A 267 -21.55 -10.58 -14.26
C LYS A 267 -22.21 -11.81 -13.65
N LEU A 268 -23.14 -11.60 -12.71
CA LEU A 268 -23.88 -12.69 -12.07
C LEU A 268 -25.11 -13.13 -12.88
N THR A 269 -25.54 -12.32 -13.84
CA THR A 269 -26.68 -12.65 -14.70
C THR A 269 -26.28 -13.80 -15.63
N PRO A 270 -27.01 -14.94 -15.63
CA PRO A 270 -26.69 -16.05 -16.50
C PRO A 270 -26.67 -15.67 -17.99
N PRO A 271 -25.69 -16.11 -18.78
CA PRO A 271 -25.58 -15.77 -20.21
C PRO A 271 -26.76 -16.30 -21.03
N GLU A 272 -27.41 -17.38 -20.57
CA GLU A 272 -28.64 -17.90 -21.20
C GLU A 272 -29.80 -16.91 -21.11
N TRP A 273 -29.94 -16.22 -19.98
CA TRP A 273 -30.98 -15.20 -19.80
C TRP A 273 -30.70 -13.98 -20.69
N LEU A 274 -29.43 -13.55 -20.77
CA LEU A 274 -29.01 -12.46 -21.67
C LEU A 274 -29.28 -12.81 -23.14
N ALA A 275 -28.97 -14.04 -23.57
CA ALA A 275 -29.20 -14.49 -24.94
C ALA A 275 -30.69 -14.55 -25.29
N GLN A 276 -31.53 -15.07 -24.40
CA GLN A 276 -32.98 -15.11 -24.59
C GLN A 276 -33.57 -13.71 -24.64
N HIS A 277 -33.10 -12.79 -23.79
CA HIS A 277 -33.57 -11.40 -23.79
C HIS A 277 -33.15 -10.65 -25.05
N GLN A 278 -31.89 -10.77 -25.49
CA GLN A 278 -31.43 -10.20 -26.76
C GLN A 278 -32.20 -10.78 -27.96
N GLN A 279 -32.54 -12.06 -27.93
CA GLN A 279 -33.36 -12.68 -28.96
C GLN A 279 -34.79 -12.13 -28.96
N LYS A 280 -35.38 -11.91 -27.78
CA LYS A 280 -36.71 -11.31 -27.60
C LYS A 280 -36.74 -9.86 -28.09
N GLN A 281 -35.77 -9.03 -27.71
CA GLN A 281 -35.64 -7.66 -28.22
C GLN A 281 -35.43 -7.63 -29.74
N ARG A 282 -34.61 -8.54 -30.30
CA ARG A 282 -34.47 -8.66 -31.77
C ARG A 282 -35.77 -9.05 -32.45
N GLN A 283 -36.60 -9.88 -31.81
CA GLN A 283 -37.93 -10.23 -32.34
C GLN A 283 -38.91 -9.05 -32.24
N GLU A 284 -38.90 -8.30 -31.15
CA GLU A 284 -39.74 -7.11 -30.96
C GLU A 284 -39.35 -6.00 -31.95
N LYS A 285 -38.06 -5.66 -32.07
CA LYS A 285 -37.56 -4.74 -33.10
C LYS A 285 -37.88 -5.20 -34.52
N ARG A 286 -37.91 -6.51 -34.78
CA ARG A 286 -38.35 -7.06 -36.08
C ARG A 286 -39.86 -6.92 -36.28
N LYS A 287 -40.68 -7.11 -35.24
CA LYS A 287 -42.13 -6.93 -35.30
C LYS A 287 -42.50 -5.47 -35.50
N GLU A 288 -41.84 -4.57 -34.78
CA GLU A 288 -42.01 -3.13 -34.90
C GLU A 288 -41.65 -2.63 -36.31
N LYS A 289 -40.47 -3.01 -36.83
CA LYS A 289 -40.09 -2.72 -38.23
C LYS A 289 -41.08 -3.27 -39.25
N VAL A 290 -41.69 -4.43 -39.00
CA VAL A 290 -42.71 -5.01 -39.88
C VAL A 290 -44.02 -4.24 -39.79
N GLU A 291 -44.43 -3.81 -38.61
CA GLU A 291 -45.64 -2.99 -38.40
C GLU A 291 -45.47 -1.58 -38.96
N ASP A 292 -44.29 -0.96 -38.84
CA ASP A 292 -44.02 0.34 -39.44
C ASP A 292 -43.92 0.26 -40.96
N ALA A 293 -43.24 -0.76 -41.51
CA ALA A 293 -43.28 -1.03 -42.95
C ALA A 293 -44.70 -1.33 -43.46
N ARG A 294 -45.57 -1.91 -42.62
CA ARG A 294 -46.98 -2.16 -42.94
C ARG A 294 -47.79 -0.87 -42.92
N LYS A 295 -47.59 0.01 -41.91
CA LYS A 295 -48.19 1.35 -41.85
C LYS A 295 -47.75 2.20 -43.04
N GLU A 296 -46.47 2.17 -43.40
CA GLU A 296 -45.92 2.89 -44.54
C GLU A 296 -46.50 2.38 -45.87
N LYS A 297 -46.60 1.05 -46.05
CA LYS A 297 -47.28 0.46 -47.22
C LYS A 297 -48.77 0.79 -47.27
N LEU A 298 -49.46 0.87 -46.12
CA LEU A 298 -50.85 1.31 -46.02
C LEU A 298 -51.00 2.79 -46.39
N ALA A 299 -50.08 3.64 -45.95
CA ALA A 299 -50.04 5.07 -46.29
C ALA A 299 -49.75 5.30 -47.78
N GLN A 300 -48.79 4.58 -48.37
CA GLN A 300 -48.50 4.63 -49.80
C GLN A 300 -49.68 4.13 -50.65
N LYS A 301 -50.39 3.08 -50.19
CA LYS A 301 -51.60 2.57 -50.85
C LYS A 301 -52.79 3.55 -50.75
N ALA A 302 -52.90 4.28 -49.65
CA ALA A 302 -53.89 5.36 -49.49
C ALA A 302 -53.58 6.56 -50.41
N MET A 303 -52.31 6.90 -50.62
CA MET A 303 -51.90 7.94 -51.58
C MET A 303 -52.15 7.52 -53.03
N SER A 304 -51.89 6.26 -53.40
CA SER A 304 -52.11 5.75 -54.77
C SER A 304 -53.60 5.68 -55.16
N ASN A 305 -54.51 5.43 -54.21
CA ASN A 305 -55.95 5.47 -54.46
C ASN A 305 -56.53 6.89 -54.63
N ARG A 306 -55.78 7.94 -54.26
CA ARG A 306 -56.22 9.35 -54.42
C ARG A 306 -55.93 9.91 -55.81
N THR A 307 -55.04 9.28 -56.59
CA THR A 307 -54.58 9.76 -57.91
C THR A 307 -55.36 9.18 -59.10
N LYS A 308 -56.61 8.72 -58.89
CA LYS A 308 -57.47 8.21 -59.97
C LYS A 308 -58.80 8.96 -60.06
N VAL A 309 -58.78 10.29 -59.95
CA VAL A 309 -59.88 11.15 -60.43
C VAL A 309 -59.30 12.48 -60.94
N GLN A 310 -59.59 12.81 -62.22
CA GLN A 310 -59.41 14.11 -62.92
C GLN A 310 -57.97 14.56 -63.22
N PHE A 311 -57.41 14.45 -64.43
CA PHE A 311 -57.79 14.98 -65.76
C PHE A 311 -57.64 16.51 -65.90
N GLY A 312 -56.55 16.93 -66.58
CA GLY A 312 -56.51 18.11 -67.46
C GLY A 312 -55.79 19.37 -66.96
N ARG A 313 -54.58 19.66 -67.47
CA ARG A 313 -54.29 20.70 -68.51
C ARG A 313 -52.81 21.22 -68.43
N LYS A 314 -52.15 21.17 -69.59
CA LYS A 314 -50.82 21.72 -69.98
C LYS A 314 -50.78 23.27 -69.83
N VAL A 315 -49.66 24.00 -69.86
CA VAL A 315 -48.62 24.14 -70.92
C VAL A 315 -47.36 24.85 -70.37
N ASP A 316 -46.23 24.49 -70.98
CA ASP A 316 -44.84 24.98 -70.98
C ASP A 316 -44.65 26.49 -71.25
N GLU A 317 -43.51 27.08 -70.82
CA GLU A 317 -42.48 27.65 -71.72
C GLU A 317 -41.22 28.15 -70.97
N ASP A 318 -40.12 28.10 -71.70
CA ASP A 318 -38.68 28.14 -71.37
C ASP A 318 -38.10 29.57 -71.50
N ASP A 319 -37.03 29.91 -70.77
CA ASP A 319 -35.83 30.61 -71.32
C ASP A 319 -34.68 30.87 -70.30
N THR A 320 -33.69 29.96 -70.34
CA THR A 320 -32.24 30.12 -70.64
C THR A 320 -31.31 31.22 -70.02
N ALA A 321 -30.36 30.75 -69.18
CA ALA A 321 -28.89 31.03 -69.08
C ALA A 321 -28.36 32.43 -68.63
N GLN A 322 -27.21 32.64 -67.93
CA GLN A 322 -26.07 31.81 -67.48
C GLN A 322 -25.15 32.61 -66.49
N THR A 323 -24.55 31.92 -65.50
CA THR A 323 -23.19 32.01 -64.88
C THR A 323 -22.53 33.34 -64.41
N THR A 324 -22.12 33.44 -63.13
CA THR A 324 -20.71 33.33 -62.64
C THR A 324 -20.50 33.66 -61.13
N THR A 325 -19.79 32.75 -60.45
CA THR A 325 -18.75 32.92 -59.38
C THR A 325 -18.99 33.62 -58.03
N ALA A 326 -18.85 32.80 -56.97
CA ALA A 326 -18.05 32.94 -55.72
C ALA A 326 -18.55 33.75 -54.50
N ASN A 327 -18.38 33.08 -53.34
CA ASN A 327 -18.35 33.49 -51.93
C ASN A 327 -19.65 33.56 -51.09
N SER A 328 -19.85 32.50 -50.29
CA SER A 328 -20.41 32.53 -48.91
C SER A 328 -19.47 33.30 -47.95
N PRO A 329 -19.82 33.63 -46.68
CA PRO A 329 -20.98 33.21 -45.86
C PRO A 329 -21.67 34.43 -45.19
N VAL A 330 -22.72 34.40 -44.35
CA VAL A 330 -23.20 33.52 -43.29
C VAL A 330 -24.68 33.89 -43.07
N ARG A 331 -25.59 32.92 -42.98
CA ARG A 331 -26.91 33.12 -42.36
C ARG A 331 -27.24 31.88 -41.56
N ASP A 332 -27.37 32.09 -40.25
CA ASP A 332 -27.88 31.14 -39.27
C ASP A 332 -29.08 30.39 -39.85
N SER A 333 -28.89 29.08 -40.02
CA SER A 333 -29.97 28.12 -40.01
C SER A 333 -29.86 27.46 -38.65
N ASP A 334 -30.78 27.85 -37.78
CA ASP A 334 -31.15 27.16 -36.55
C ASP A 334 -31.64 25.76 -36.97
N ASP A 335 -30.68 24.84 -37.11
CA ASP A 335 -30.92 23.41 -37.23
C ASP A 335 -31.16 22.94 -35.79
N GLY A 336 -32.43 22.94 -35.40
CA GLY A 336 -32.88 22.17 -34.26
C GLY A 336 -32.66 20.69 -34.59
N ASP A 337 -31.50 20.17 -34.17
CA ASP A 337 -31.35 18.77 -33.80
C ASP A 337 -32.38 18.54 -32.68
N ASP A 338 -33.61 18.17 -33.08
CA ASP A 338 -34.45 17.32 -32.26
C ASP A 338 -33.68 15.99 -32.16
N GLU A 339 -32.76 15.94 -31.19
CA GLU A 339 -32.33 14.69 -30.59
C GLU A 339 -33.61 14.05 -30.05
N ASP A 340 -34.23 13.21 -30.87
CA ASP A 340 -35.11 12.15 -30.40
C ASP A 340 -34.30 11.39 -29.35
N GLU A 341 -34.49 11.79 -28.09
CA GLU A 341 -34.06 11.09 -26.90
C GLU A 341 -34.78 9.75 -26.97
N ASP A 342 -34.17 8.80 -27.70
CA ASP A 342 -34.54 7.39 -27.70
C ASP A 342 -34.70 7.05 -26.21
N ASP A 343 -35.95 6.86 -25.77
CA ASP A 343 -36.28 6.22 -24.51
C ASP A 343 -35.59 4.85 -24.55
N GLU A 344 -34.32 4.82 -24.14
CA GLU A 344 -33.50 3.63 -24.07
C GLU A 344 -34.08 2.83 -22.91
N GLU A 345 -35.12 2.06 -23.24
CA GLU A 345 -35.90 1.23 -22.34
C GLU A 345 -34.91 0.38 -21.55
N VAL A 346 -34.61 0.85 -20.32
CA VAL A 346 -33.56 0.26 -19.48
C VAL A 346 -33.89 -1.22 -19.35
N PRO A 347 -33.05 -2.12 -19.89
CA PRO A 347 -33.39 -3.52 -19.95
C PRO A 347 -33.73 -4.04 -18.54
N PRO A 348 -34.82 -4.81 -18.39
CA PRO A 348 -35.22 -5.35 -17.09
C PRO A 348 -34.05 -6.10 -16.45
N LEU A 349 -33.77 -5.86 -15.17
CA LEU A 349 -32.70 -6.58 -14.47
C LEU A 349 -33.13 -8.02 -14.21
N TYR A 350 -32.19 -8.98 -14.29
CA TYR A 350 -32.45 -10.39 -13.96
C TYR A 350 -32.87 -10.56 -12.50
N PHE A 351 -32.19 -9.85 -11.59
CA PHE A 351 -32.49 -9.86 -10.17
C PHE A 351 -33.58 -8.82 -9.86
N SER A 352 -34.74 -9.28 -9.41
CA SER A 352 -35.90 -8.44 -9.05
C SER A 352 -36.03 -8.20 -7.55
N SER A 353 -35.39 -9.04 -6.73
CA SER A 353 -35.36 -8.90 -5.27
C SER A 353 -33.93 -9.11 -4.76
N PRO A 354 -33.45 -8.29 -3.81
CA PRO A 354 -32.14 -8.49 -3.18
C PRO A 354 -31.94 -9.89 -2.59
N GLN A 355 -33.03 -10.53 -2.15
CA GLN A 355 -32.99 -11.87 -1.58
C GLN A 355 -32.49 -12.93 -2.58
N GLN A 356 -32.81 -12.78 -3.88
CA GLN A 356 -32.39 -13.73 -4.92
C GLN A 356 -30.85 -13.81 -5.05
N LEU A 357 -30.18 -12.69 -4.85
CA LEU A 357 -28.72 -12.63 -4.88
C LEU A 357 -28.11 -13.27 -3.63
N LEU A 358 -28.72 -13.04 -2.45
CA LEU A 358 -28.29 -13.67 -1.20
C LEU A 358 -28.49 -15.19 -1.24
N ASP A 359 -29.61 -15.65 -1.80
CA ASP A 359 -29.90 -17.07 -1.96
C ASP A 359 -28.91 -17.72 -2.95
N LEU A 360 -28.57 -17.05 -4.06
CA LEU A 360 -27.52 -17.50 -4.99
C LEU A 360 -26.15 -17.61 -4.29
N PHE A 361 -25.80 -16.64 -3.44
CA PHE A 361 -24.56 -16.70 -2.67
C PHE A 361 -24.58 -17.82 -1.64
N ALA A 362 -25.69 -18.03 -0.93
CA ALA A 362 -25.84 -19.14 0.00
C ALA A 362 -25.72 -20.49 -0.73
N GLU A 363 -26.30 -20.63 -1.92
CA GLU A 363 -26.17 -21.83 -2.75
C GLU A 363 -24.73 -22.02 -3.26
N LEU A 364 -24.04 -20.95 -3.67
CA LEU A 364 -22.63 -21.02 -4.05
C LEU A 364 -21.72 -21.35 -2.84
N GLU A 365 -22.03 -20.83 -1.66
CA GLU A 365 -21.34 -21.19 -0.42
C GLU A 365 -21.56 -22.65 -0.07
N GLU A 366 -22.79 -23.14 -0.14
CA GLU A 366 -23.13 -24.55 0.09
C GLU A 366 -22.44 -25.47 -0.93
N ASN A 367 -22.47 -25.10 -2.21
CA ASN A 367 -21.78 -25.85 -3.28
C ASN A 367 -20.26 -25.86 -3.10
N ASN A 368 -19.66 -24.73 -2.70
CA ASN A 368 -18.23 -24.66 -2.43
C ASN A 368 -17.86 -25.49 -1.19
N LEU A 369 -18.67 -25.45 -0.14
CA LEU A 369 -18.48 -26.29 1.05
C LEU A 369 -18.61 -27.77 0.69
N ALA A 370 -19.60 -28.15 -0.11
CA ALA A 370 -19.76 -29.51 -0.60
C ALA A 370 -18.58 -29.96 -1.48
N LEU A 371 -18.06 -29.08 -2.34
CA LEU A 371 -16.88 -29.37 -3.16
C LEU A 371 -15.62 -29.53 -2.29
N ILE A 372 -15.44 -28.70 -1.26
CA ILE A 372 -14.34 -28.82 -0.31
C ILE A 372 -14.45 -30.15 0.44
N GLN A 373 -15.63 -30.48 0.97
CA GLN A 373 -15.85 -31.74 1.66
C GLN A 373 -15.60 -32.94 0.74
N ASN A 374 -16.12 -32.94 -0.48
CA ASN A 374 -15.86 -33.99 -1.45
C ASN A 374 -14.37 -34.12 -1.77
N SER A 375 -13.66 -32.99 -1.94
CA SER A 375 -12.23 -33.00 -2.18
C SER A 375 -11.45 -33.61 -1.00
N GLN A 376 -11.83 -33.30 0.23
CA GLN A 376 -11.23 -33.86 1.44
C GLN A 376 -11.52 -35.35 1.58
N GLU A 377 -12.76 -35.80 1.35
CA GLU A 377 -13.11 -37.23 1.35
C GLU A 377 -12.33 -37.99 0.27
N THR A 378 -12.20 -37.43 -0.95
CA THR A 378 -11.38 -38.04 -2.00
C THR A 378 -9.90 -38.05 -1.68
N GLU A 379 -9.39 -37.04 -0.97
CA GLU A 379 -8.00 -36.98 -0.50
C GLU A 379 -7.75 -38.04 0.58
N GLU A 380 -8.64 -38.18 1.57
CA GLU A 380 -8.56 -39.20 2.62
C GLU A 380 -8.57 -40.62 2.00
N THR A 381 -9.50 -40.90 1.07
CA THR A 381 -9.53 -42.22 0.40
C THR A 381 -8.26 -42.49 -0.40
N LEU A 382 -7.64 -41.46 -0.99
CA LEU A 382 -6.38 -41.57 -1.72
C LEU A 382 -5.21 -41.84 -0.76
N GLU A 383 -5.17 -41.17 0.39
CA GLU A 383 -4.19 -41.43 1.45
C GLU A 383 -4.32 -42.85 2.02
N GLU A 384 -5.54 -43.30 2.30
CA GLU A 384 -5.80 -44.68 2.70
C GLU A 384 -5.31 -45.68 1.66
N LEU A 385 -5.60 -45.44 0.37
CA LEU A 385 -5.13 -46.30 -0.72
C LEU A 385 -3.61 -46.31 -0.82
N LYS A 386 -2.95 -45.16 -0.66
CA LYS A 386 -1.47 -45.09 -0.61
C LYS A 386 -0.91 -45.92 0.54
N VAL A 387 -1.49 -45.82 1.74
CA VAL A 387 -1.06 -46.61 2.89
C VAL A 387 -1.26 -48.10 2.63
N LYS A 388 -2.43 -48.50 2.11
CA LYS A 388 -2.72 -49.89 1.71
C LYS A 388 -1.71 -50.40 0.68
N ILE A 389 -1.37 -49.60 -0.33
CA ILE A 389 -0.34 -49.96 -1.32
C ILE A 389 1.01 -50.18 -0.65
N GLN A 390 1.46 -49.24 0.19
CA GLN A 390 2.75 -49.38 0.91
C GLN A 390 2.79 -50.60 1.83
N GLU A 391 1.69 -50.91 2.52
CA GLU A 391 1.59 -52.10 3.35
C GLU A 391 1.65 -53.38 2.50
N THR A 392 0.94 -53.42 1.37
CA THR A 392 1.00 -54.57 0.46
C THR A 392 2.38 -54.75 -0.18
N GLU A 393 3.06 -53.67 -0.54
CA GLU A 393 4.42 -53.68 -1.08
C GLU A 393 5.39 -54.27 -0.05
N LYS A 394 5.35 -53.77 1.21
CA LYS A 394 6.16 -54.32 2.30
C LYS A 394 5.89 -55.81 2.55
N ARG A 395 4.63 -56.24 2.50
CA ARG A 395 4.26 -57.66 2.66
C ARG A 395 4.82 -58.50 1.50
N MET A 396 4.66 -58.05 0.26
CA MET A 396 5.21 -58.75 -0.90
C MET A 396 6.74 -58.81 -0.86
N ASP A 397 7.42 -57.76 -0.41
CA ASP A 397 8.86 -57.74 -0.26
C ASP A 397 9.33 -58.75 0.81
N GLN A 398 8.62 -58.83 1.94
CA GLN A 398 8.90 -59.83 2.99
C GLN A 398 8.69 -61.26 2.48
N GLU A 399 7.60 -61.51 1.77
CA GLU A 399 7.32 -62.82 1.15
C GLU A 399 8.40 -63.17 0.10
N THR A 400 8.80 -62.20 -0.72
CA THR A 400 9.86 -62.36 -1.73
C THR A 400 11.19 -62.68 -1.08
N GLU A 401 11.54 -61.99 0.01
CA GLU A 401 12.78 -62.23 0.74
C GLU A 401 12.77 -63.60 1.44
N SER A 402 11.63 -64.01 2.01
CA SER A 402 11.47 -65.36 2.56
C SER A 402 11.66 -66.44 1.49
N LEU A 403 11.05 -66.26 0.31
CA LEU A 403 11.21 -67.18 -0.82
C LEU A 403 12.66 -67.21 -1.31
N ARG A 404 13.35 -66.06 -1.37
CA ARG A 404 14.78 -66.01 -1.73
C ARG A 404 15.64 -66.79 -0.74
N GLN A 405 15.40 -66.62 0.56
CA GLN A 405 16.11 -67.37 1.60
C GLN A 405 15.85 -68.88 1.50
N GLN A 406 14.60 -69.28 1.20
CA GLN A 406 14.28 -70.69 0.97
C GLN A 406 14.99 -71.24 -0.28
N ILE A 407 15.06 -70.46 -1.37
CA ILE A 407 15.80 -70.84 -2.57
C ILE A 407 17.29 -71.00 -2.26
N GLU A 408 17.89 -70.08 -1.52
CA GLU A 408 19.30 -70.15 -1.12
C GLU A 408 19.57 -71.38 -0.24
N PHE A 409 18.70 -71.64 0.73
CA PHE A 409 18.78 -72.83 1.58
C PHE A 409 18.70 -74.13 0.76
N LEU A 410 17.74 -74.22 -0.15
CA LEU A 410 17.59 -75.39 -1.03
C LEU A 410 18.79 -75.55 -1.97
N LYS A 411 19.31 -74.46 -2.55
CA LYS A 411 20.54 -74.51 -3.36
C LYS A 411 21.74 -75.00 -2.57
N ALA A 412 21.91 -74.54 -1.32
CA ALA A 412 22.98 -75.00 -0.45
C ALA A 412 22.80 -76.47 -0.04
N ALA A 413 21.56 -76.93 0.17
CA ALA A 413 21.26 -78.32 0.44
C ALA A 413 21.55 -79.22 -0.77
N ILE A 414 21.17 -78.78 -1.98
CA ILE A 414 21.50 -79.47 -3.23
C ILE A 414 23.01 -79.56 -3.40
N ALA A 415 23.76 -78.46 -3.25
CA ALA A 415 25.21 -78.46 -3.37
C ALA A 415 25.88 -79.44 -2.38
N LYS A 416 25.43 -79.46 -1.11
CA LYS A 416 25.91 -80.44 -0.12
C LYS A 416 25.60 -81.87 -0.50
N GLU A 417 24.44 -82.14 -1.10
CA GLU A 417 24.06 -83.48 -1.51
C GLU A 417 24.80 -83.92 -2.78
N GLU A 418 25.04 -82.99 -3.72
CA GLU A 418 25.91 -83.19 -4.88
C GLU A 418 27.35 -83.48 -4.46
N ASP A 419 27.91 -82.74 -3.50
CA ASP A 419 29.24 -83.01 -2.92
C ASP A 419 29.32 -84.40 -2.27
N LYS A 420 28.28 -84.80 -1.53
CA LYS A 420 28.21 -86.16 -0.95
C LYS A 420 28.09 -87.22 -2.04
N ALA A 421 27.26 -87.00 -3.05
CA ALA A 421 27.11 -87.90 -4.18
C ALA A 421 28.45 -88.08 -4.91
N HIS A 422 29.18 -86.98 -5.14
CA HIS A 422 30.52 -86.99 -5.72
C HIS A 422 31.52 -87.76 -4.83
N GLN A 423 31.54 -87.51 -3.52
CA GLN A 423 32.39 -88.26 -2.58
C GLN A 423 32.08 -89.76 -2.55
N LEU A 424 30.79 -90.13 -2.61
CA LEU A 424 30.37 -91.53 -2.67
C LEU A 424 30.74 -92.17 -4.01
N GLU A 425 30.61 -91.43 -5.12
CA GLU A 425 31.05 -91.88 -6.43
C GLU A 425 32.57 -92.11 -6.47
N GLU A 426 33.37 -91.20 -5.92
CA GLU A 426 34.82 -91.38 -5.77
C GLU A 426 35.16 -92.59 -4.90
N LYS A 427 34.48 -92.78 -3.77
CA LYS A 427 34.65 -93.97 -2.92
C LYS A 427 34.26 -95.26 -3.65
N ALA A 428 33.15 -95.24 -4.39
CA ALA A 428 32.71 -96.38 -5.18
C ALA A 428 33.70 -96.69 -6.31
N LYS A 429 34.22 -95.67 -7.01
CA LYS A 429 35.29 -95.81 -8.01
C LYS A 429 36.57 -96.37 -7.38
N PHE A 430 36.96 -95.89 -6.20
CA PHE A 430 38.12 -96.41 -5.48
C PHE A 430 37.94 -97.89 -5.08
N PHE A 431 36.76 -98.26 -4.57
CA PHE A 431 36.46 -99.63 -4.17
C PHE A 431 36.36 -100.58 -5.38
N THR A 432 35.72 -100.13 -6.47
CA THR A 432 35.57 -100.92 -7.70
C THR A 432 36.85 -100.99 -8.53
N SER A 433 37.72 -99.97 -8.50
CA SER A 433 39.00 -100.02 -9.20
C SER A 433 40.08 -100.79 -8.44
N SER A 434 39.98 -100.91 -7.11
CA SER A 434 41.04 -101.51 -6.29
C SER A 434 40.87 -103.01 -6.03
N LEU A 435 39.69 -103.59 -6.27
CA LEU A 435 39.42 -105.02 -6.05
C LEU A 435 38.65 -105.58 -7.23
N SER A 436 39.27 -106.50 -7.98
CA SER A 436 38.57 -107.25 -9.02
C SER A 436 37.53 -108.17 -8.38
N GLU A 437 36.41 -108.44 -9.06
CA GLU A 437 35.41 -109.43 -8.61
C GLU A 437 36.07 -110.77 -8.25
N ALA A 438 37.12 -111.14 -8.99
CA ALA A 438 37.91 -112.34 -8.75
C ALA A 438 38.69 -112.33 -7.41
N ASP A 439 39.12 -111.15 -6.94
CA ASP A 439 39.82 -111.04 -5.65
C ASP A 439 38.83 -111.04 -4.47
N GLN A 440 37.64 -110.49 -4.66
CA GLN A 440 36.55 -110.58 -3.68
C GLN A 440 36.07 -112.03 -3.50
N GLU A 441 35.95 -112.79 -4.60
CA GLU A 441 35.54 -114.20 -4.55
C GLU A 441 36.59 -115.09 -3.87
N LYS A 442 37.89 -114.83 -4.09
CA LYS A 442 38.97 -115.49 -3.35
C LYS A 442 38.91 -115.21 -1.85
N PHE A 443 38.71 -113.94 -1.46
CA PHE A 443 38.64 -113.57 -0.05
C PHE A 443 37.41 -114.21 0.63
N LEU A 444 36.26 -114.24 -0.05
CA LEU A 444 35.08 -114.95 0.43
C LEU A 444 35.32 -116.45 0.59
N ALA A 445 36.07 -117.07 -0.34
CA ALA A 445 36.46 -118.48 -0.22
C ALA A 445 37.41 -118.71 0.99
N GLU A 446 38.39 -117.84 1.22
CA GLU A 446 39.27 -117.92 2.40
C GLU A 446 38.49 -117.75 3.71
N LEU A 447 37.55 -116.81 3.75
CA LEU A 447 36.70 -116.60 4.92
C LEU A 447 35.81 -117.82 5.17
N ASN A 448 35.23 -118.40 4.12
CA ASN A 448 34.46 -119.65 4.22
C ASN A 448 35.27 -120.78 4.86
N VAL A 449 36.55 -120.93 4.47
CA VAL A 449 37.45 -121.91 5.08
C VAL A 449 37.67 -121.64 6.57
N LYS A 450 37.92 -120.38 6.96
CA LYS A 450 38.07 -120.01 8.38
C LYS A 450 36.80 -120.23 9.19
N VAL A 451 35.63 -119.87 8.64
CA VAL A 451 34.33 -120.09 9.28
C VAL A 451 34.08 -121.59 9.48
N LYS A 452 34.40 -122.42 8.48
CA LYS A 452 34.36 -123.89 8.62
C LYS A 452 35.28 -124.40 9.72
N GLU A 453 36.49 -123.85 9.83
CA GLU A 453 37.44 -124.25 10.87
C GLU A 453 36.90 -123.94 12.28
N VAL A 454 36.34 -122.74 12.48
CA VAL A 454 35.76 -122.32 13.77
C VAL A 454 34.52 -123.15 14.08
N TYR A 455 33.62 -123.34 13.11
CA TYR A 455 32.44 -124.19 13.25
C TYR A 455 32.84 -125.59 13.73
N ARG A 456 33.83 -126.20 13.07
CA ARG A 456 34.34 -127.52 13.44
C ARG A 456 34.85 -127.58 14.88
N LYS A 457 35.61 -126.56 15.32
CA LYS A 457 36.15 -126.51 16.69
C LYS A 457 35.05 -126.33 17.75
N CYS A 458 34.01 -125.55 17.45
CA CYS A 458 32.98 -125.19 18.42
C CYS A 458 31.80 -126.18 18.48
N LEU A 459 31.43 -126.79 17.36
CA LEU A 459 30.20 -127.57 17.19
C LEU A 459 30.42 -128.98 16.61
N GLY A 460 31.63 -129.31 16.13
CA GLY A 460 31.95 -130.59 15.48
C GLY A 460 31.84 -130.54 13.95
N ASP A 461 32.08 -131.66 13.27
CA ASP A 461 32.03 -131.72 11.80
C ASP A 461 30.59 -131.52 11.29
N ALA A 462 30.42 -130.55 10.37
CA ALA A 462 29.18 -130.32 9.65
C ALA A 462 28.97 -131.35 8.53
N ASP A 463 27.74 -131.79 8.35
CA ASP A 463 27.31 -132.40 7.08
C ASP A 463 27.59 -131.42 5.93
N THR A 464 28.05 -131.92 4.78
CA THR A 464 28.64 -131.15 3.67
C THR A 464 27.75 -130.07 3.03
N ASN A 465 26.51 -129.92 3.49
CA ASN A 465 25.47 -129.09 2.87
C ASN A 465 25.11 -127.82 3.65
N ILE A 466 25.83 -127.48 4.72
CA ILE A 466 25.55 -126.27 5.53
C ILE A 466 26.23 -125.03 4.89
N SER A 467 25.44 -124.00 4.60
CA SER A 467 25.91 -122.72 4.05
C SER A 467 26.75 -121.94 5.05
N THR A 468 27.66 -121.07 4.59
CA THR A 468 28.53 -120.22 5.44
C THR A 468 27.75 -119.36 6.41
N LEU A 469 26.63 -118.79 5.95
CA LEU A 469 25.74 -118.01 6.83
C LEU A 469 25.10 -118.91 7.89
N GLN A 470 24.67 -120.12 7.53
CA GLN A 470 24.09 -121.07 8.49
C GLN A 470 25.14 -121.55 9.52
N MET A 471 26.40 -121.75 9.09
CA MET A 471 27.51 -122.05 10.01
C MET A 471 27.74 -120.88 10.98
N LEU A 472 27.75 -119.64 10.49
CA LEU A 472 27.89 -118.45 11.33
C LEU A 472 26.73 -118.31 12.32
N THR A 473 25.48 -118.46 11.87
CA THR A 473 24.29 -118.41 12.75
C THR A 473 24.35 -119.50 13.83
N SER A 474 24.86 -120.69 13.49
CA SER A 474 25.02 -121.76 14.47
C SER A 474 26.12 -121.46 15.50
N ILE A 475 27.24 -120.88 15.04
CA ILE A 475 28.31 -120.39 15.93
C ILE A 475 27.77 -119.27 16.84
N GLU A 476 27.00 -118.34 16.28
CA GLU A 476 26.38 -117.23 17.00
C GLU A 476 25.42 -117.73 18.08
N ASN A 477 24.48 -118.62 17.72
CA ASN A 477 23.59 -119.28 18.68
C ASN A 477 24.37 -120.03 19.77
N ARG A 478 25.50 -120.66 19.41
CA ARG A 478 26.35 -121.35 20.39
C ARG A 478 27.06 -120.35 21.31
N LEU A 479 27.50 -119.22 20.80
CA LEU A 479 28.08 -118.14 21.59
C LEU A 479 27.05 -117.52 22.52
N GLU A 480 25.83 -117.25 22.04
CA GLU A 480 24.72 -116.76 22.86
C GLU A 480 24.37 -117.74 23.99
N GLN A 481 24.27 -119.04 23.70
CA GLN A 481 24.08 -120.07 24.73
C GLN A 481 25.20 -120.07 25.78
N LEU A 482 26.45 -119.87 25.35
CA LEU A 482 27.59 -119.79 26.26
C LEU A 482 27.56 -118.51 27.09
N PHE A 483 27.16 -117.38 26.52
CA PHE A 483 26.97 -116.13 27.25
C PHE A 483 25.82 -116.23 28.25
N GLU A 484 24.68 -116.77 27.85
CA GLU A 484 23.56 -117.02 28.75
C GLU A 484 23.97 -117.95 29.90
N ALA A 485 24.75 -119.01 29.63
CA ALA A 485 25.30 -119.89 30.65
C ALA A 485 26.31 -119.18 31.60
N ILE A 486 27.04 -118.19 31.10
CA ILE A 486 27.91 -117.33 31.92
C ILE A 486 27.09 -116.39 32.79
N GLU A 487 26.05 -115.76 32.24
CA GLU A 487 25.17 -114.81 32.96
C GLU A 487 24.29 -115.51 34.01
N LEU A 488 23.78 -116.72 33.71
CA LEU A 488 23.01 -117.56 34.64
C LEU A 488 23.90 -118.22 35.71
N MET A 489 25.22 -118.05 35.66
CA MET A 489 26.10 -118.65 36.65
C MET A 489 25.81 -118.02 38.03
N PRO A 490 25.54 -118.82 39.08
CA PRO A 490 25.21 -118.29 40.39
C PRO A 490 26.32 -117.38 40.92
N ALA A 491 25.98 -116.14 41.31
CA ALA A 491 26.92 -115.15 41.81
C ALA A 491 27.79 -115.69 42.96
N ASP A 492 27.24 -116.52 43.84
CA ASP A 492 27.97 -117.16 44.94
C ASP A 492 29.07 -118.14 44.48
N LYS A 493 28.90 -118.78 43.31
CA LYS A 493 29.92 -119.67 42.73
C LYS A 493 31.02 -118.86 42.06
N VAL A 494 30.65 -117.80 41.34
CA VAL A 494 31.60 -116.88 40.70
C VAL A 494 32.45 -116.17 41.76
N GLU A 495 31.83 -115.60 42.78
CA GLU A 495 32.54 -114.91 43.87
C GLU A 495 33.48 -115.86 44.62
N ARG A 496 33.08 -117.12 44.87
CA ARG A 496 33.96 -118.12 45.47
C ARG A 496 35.14 -118.47 44.57
N ALA A 497 34.91 -118.63 43.27
CA ALA A 497 35.96 -118.93 42.29
C ALA A 497 36.94 -117.76 42.14
N GLU A 498 36.43 -116.52 42.08
CA GLU A 498 37.23 -115.30 42.11
C GLU A 498 38.05 -115.23 43.38
N ARG A 499 37.44 -115.31 44.57
CA ARG A 499 38.16 -115.29 45.86
C ARG A 499 39.24 -116.37 45.93
N LEU A 500 38.99 -117.57 45.38
CA LEU A 500 39.99 -118.65 45.32
C LEU A 500 41.14 -118.29 44.38
N LYS A 501 40.87 -117.83 43.16
CA LYS A 501 41.90 -117.44 42.19
C LYS A 501 42.69 -116.23 42.64
N ASP A 502 42.03 -115.26 43.26
CA ASP A 502 42.65 -114.06 43.80
C ASP A 502 43.51 -114.40 45.03
N LYS A 503 43.08 -115.35 45.86
CA LYS A 503 43.89 -115.91 46.95
C LYS A 503 45.11 -116.69 46.43
N GLU A 504 44.93 -117.54 45.43
CA GLU A 504 46.01 -118.29 44.76
C GLU A 504 47.04 -117.32 44.15
N ARG A 505 46.57 -116.29 43.44
CA ARG A 505 47.44 -115.27 42.83
C ARG A 505 48.21 -114.47 43.88
N ARG A 506 47.55 -114.02 44.95
CA ARG A 506 48.21 -113.33 46.07
C ARG A 506 49.21 -114.23 46.80
N GLN A 507 48.90 -115.51 46.92
CA GLN A 507 49.78 -116.49 47.55
C GLN A 507 51.02 -116.73 46.69
N ARG A 508 50.87 -117.00 45.38
CA ARG A 508 52.01 -117.12 44.45
C ARG A 508 52.90 -115.87 44.48
N LEU A 509 52.30 -114.68 44.43
CA LEU A 509 53.08 -113.43 44.44
C LEU A 509 53.85 -113.22 45.76
N ARG A 510 53.30 -113.69 46.89
CA ARG A 510 53.99 -113.64 48.20
C ARG A 510 55.09 -114.68 48.29
N GLU A 511 54.83 -115.91 47.84
CA GLU A 511 55.82 -116.99 47.78
C GLU A 511 57.00 -116.58 46.90
N GLU A 512 56.75 -116.11 45.67
CA GLU A 512 57.79 -115.60 44.76
C GLU A 512 58.60 -114.46 45.39
N LYS A 513 57.96 -113.54 46.14
CA LYS A 513 58.65 -112.43 46.80
C LYS A 513 59.50 -112.89 48.00
N MET A 514 59.00 -113.85 48.78
CA MET A 514 59.73 -114.43 49.92
C MET A 514 60.94 -115.25 49.43
N ASP A 515 60.76 -116.03 48.37
CA ASP A 515 61.84 -116.81 47.76
C ASP A 515 62.90 -115.92 47.12
N ALA A 516 62.49 -114.83 46.45
CA ALA A 516 63.43 -113.85 45.94
C ALA A 516 64.25 -113.18 47.06
N GLN A 517 63.62 -112.82 48.19
CA GLN A 517 64.35 -112.28 49.35
C GLN A 517 65.29 -113.32 49.97
N ARG A 518 64.84 -114.57 50.09
CA ARG A 518 65.65 -115.68 50.62
C ARG A 518 66.88 -115.93 49.76
N LEU A 519 66.74 -115.98 48.43
CA LEU A 519 67.86 -116.14 47.49
C LEU A 519 68.84 -114.98 47.60
N ILE A 520 68.37 -113.73 47.67
CA ILE A 520 69.25 -112.56 47.86
C ILE A 520 70.01 -112.66 49.19
N GLN A 521 69.36 -113.15 50.25
CA GLN A 521 69.98 -113.29 51.57
C GLN A 521 70.98 -114.46 51.62
N GLU A 522 70.63 -115.59 51.02
CA GLU A 522 71.53 -116.74 50.83
C GLU A 522 72.74 -116.35 49.98
N GLU A 523 72.57 -115.64 48.86
CA GLU A 523 73.67 -115.15 48.02
C GLU A 523 74.58 -114.21 48.83
N ARG A 524 74.02 -113.30 49.63
CA ARG A 524 74.81 -112.42 50.50
C ARG A 524 75.63 -113.21 51.52
N ILE A 525 75.05 -114.21 52.17
CA ILE A 525 75.73 -115.08 53.13
C ILE A 525 76.81 -115.90 52.43
N GLN A 526 76.52 -116.47 51.27
CA GLN A 526 77.44 -117.29 50.48
C GLN A 526 78.63 -116.48 50.00
N ARG A 527 78.40 -115.27 49.49
CA ARG A 527 79.44 -114.33 49.05
C ARG A 527 80.29 -113.83 50.22
N ALA A 528 79.70 -113.68 51.42
CA ALA A 528 80.45 -113.37 52.64
C ALA A 528 81.32 -114.56 53.08
N LEU A 529 80.79 -115.79 53.03
CA LEU A 529 81.53 -117.04 53.32
C LEU A 529 82.67 -117.28 52.33
N GLU A 530 82.43 -117.07 51.03
CA GLU A 530 83.45 -117.21 49.98
C GLU A 530 84.55 -116.17 50.17
N ARG A 531 84.20 -114.91 50.50
CA ARG A 531 85.17 -113.87 50.85
C ARG A 531 85.99 -114.25 52.10
N ALA A 532 85.38 -114.91 53.09
CA ALA A 532 86.08 -115.37 54.29
C ALA A 532 87.00 -116.58 54.02
N ARG A 533 86.62 -117.46 53.09
CA ARG A 533 87.44 -118.62 52.66
C ARG A 533 88.54 -118.24 51.67
N ALA A 534 88.39 -117.14 50.95
CA ALA A 534 89.35 -116.71 49.95
C ALA A 534 90.70 -116.37 50.61
N PRO A 535 91.80 -117.01 50.18
CA PRO A 535 93.11 -116.77 50.78
C PRO A 535 93.50 -115.30 50.63
N VAL A 536 93.92 -114.69 51.75
CA VAL A 536 94.34 -113.29 51.82
C VAL A 536 95.54 -113.07 50.89
N LYS A 537 95.30 -112.44 49.73
CA LYS A 537 96.36 -112.03 48.81
C LYS A 537 97.17 -110.89 49.43
N LYS A 538 98.36 -111.20 49.94
CA LYS A 538 99.35 -110.19 50.34
C LYS A 538 99.84 -109.48 49.08
N LYS A 539 99.55 -108.19 48.94
CA LYS A 539 100.07 -107.37 47.84
C LYS A 539 101.57 -107.13 48.09
N THR A 540 102.43 -107.68 47.24
CA THR A 540 103.86 -107.37 47.22
C THR A 540 104.13 -106.24 46.24
N GLY A 541 104.72 -105.14 46.73
CA GLY A 541 105.15 -104.00 45.90
C GLY A 541 104.36 -102.71 46.15
N LYS A 542 105.03 -101.57 45.93
CA LYS A 542 104.47 -100.22 46.14
C LYS A 542 103.43 -99.94 45.04
N PRO A 543 102.14 -99.72 45.37
CA PRO A 543 101.12 -99.46 44.36
C PRO A 543 101.45 -98.17 43.61
N VAL A 544 101.43 -98.24 42.28
CA VAL A 544 101.58 -97.06 41.43
C VAL A 544 100.33 -96.19 41.62
N MET A 545 100.48 -95.07 42.32
CA MET A 545 99.43 -94.08 42.49
C MET A 545 99.29 -93.26 41.22
N PHE A 546 98.21 -93.45 40.46
CA PHE A 546 97.75 -92.43 39.52
C PHE A 546 97.14 -91.28 40.32
N ARG A 547 97.65 -90.06 40.10
CA ARG A 547 97.14 -88.83 40.72
C ARG A 547 95.79 -88.47 40.08
N SER A 548 94.81 -88.13 40.91
CA SER A 548 93.42 -87.85 40.53
C SER A 548 93.29 -86.64 39.60
N ALA A 549 92.49 -86.78 38.54
CA ALA A 549 91.98 -85.64 37.80
C ALA A 549 91.11 -84.74 38.72
N PRO A 550 91.20 -83.40 38.62
CA PRO A 550 90.38 -82.48 39.40
C PRO A 550 88.86 -82.68 39.15
N PRO A 551 88.00 -82.48 40.16
CA PRO A 551 86.57 -82.75 40.06
C PRO A 551 85.90 -81.86 39.00
N GLN A 552 85.34 -82.47 37.95
CA GLN A 552 84.50 -81.75 37.00
C GLN A 552 83.18 -81.36 37.67
N LYS A 553 82.85 -80.07 37.59
CA LYS A 553 81.58 -79.49 38.04
C LYS A 553 80.42 -80.17 37.31
N LYS A 554 79.49 -80.79 38.04
CA LYS A 554 78.26 -81.37 37.46
C LYS A 554 77.41 -80.25 36.85
N LYS A 555 77.18 -80.31 35.53
CA LYS A 555 76.13 -79.53 34.86
C LYS A 555 74.77 -79.90 35.44
N LYS A 556 74.04 -78.89 35.90
CA LYS A 556 72.62 -78.96 36.27
C LYS A 556 71.83 -79.17 34.98
N ARG A 557 71.22 -80.34 34.77
CA ARG A 557 70.14 -80.50 33.78
C ARG A 557 68.85 -80.05 34.44
N THR A 558 68.33 -78.93 33.98
CA THR A 558 67.01 -78.40 34.28
C THR A 558 65.95 -79.36 33.77
N GLN A 559 64.91 -79.59 34.58
CA GLN A 559 63.62 -80.07 34.10
C GLN A 559 63.03 -78.95 33.25
N ASP A 560 62.91 -79.16 31.94
CA ASP A 560 62.00 -78.35 31.12
C ASP A 560 60.65 -79.06 31.07
N ASN A 561 59.72 -78.47 31.79
CA ASN A 561 58.29 -78.73 31.74
C ASN A 561 57.78 -78.03 30.46
N LYS A 562 57.33 -78.78 29.45
CA LYS A 562 56.57 -78.22 28.33
C LYS A 562 55.42 -79.14 27.93
N ASN A 563 54.22 -78.62 28.22
CA ASN A 563 52.94 -78.92 27.61
C ASN A 563 53.06 -79.22 26.12
N LYS A 564 52.36 -80.26 25.67
CA LYS A 564 51.73 -80.40 24.34
C LYS A 564 50.44 -81.18 24.56
N GLU A 565 49.32 -80.47 24.59
CA GLU A 565 48.49 -80.14 23.42
C GLU A 565 47.76 -81.36 22.87
N GLU A 566 46.45 -81.21 23.00
CA GLU A 566 45.37 -82.05 22.52
C GLU A 566 45.47 -82.23 21.01
N GLY A 567 45.48 -83.49 20.59
CA GLY A 567 45.30 -83.90 19.21
C GLY A 567 44.32 -85.06 19.20
N THR A 568 43.04 -84.76 19.43
CA THR A 568 41.93 -85.69 19.16
C THR A 568 41.82 -85.90 17.66
N SER A 569 42.64 -86.83 17.16
CA SER A 569 42.46 -87.52 15.90
C SER A 569 41.21 -88.39 16.00
N LEU A 570 40.28 -88.12 15.10
CA LEU A 570 39.23 -89.02 14.63
C LEU A 570 39.66 -90.49 14.64
N CYS A 571 38.87 -91.33 15.32
CA CYS A 571 38.69 -92.74 15.00
C CYS A 571 37.33 -93.19 15.55
N SER A 572 36.31 -93.07 14.73
CA SER A 572 35.13 -93.93 14.77
C SER A 572 34.98 -94.50 13.37
N LEU A 573 35.46 -95.74 13.23
CA LEU A 573 34.83 -96.75 12.42
C LEU A 573 34.09 -97.66 13.40
#